data_AF-A0A6L7XA58-F1
#
_entry.id   AF-A0A6L7XA58-F1
#
_cell.length_a   1.000
_cell.length_b   1.000
_cell.length_c   1.000
_cell.angle_alpha   90.00
_cell.angle_beta   90.00
_cell.angle_gamma   90.00
#
_symmetry.space_group_name_H-M   'P 1'
#
loop_
_entity.id
_entity.type
_entity.pdbx_description
1 polymer ?
#
loop_
_entity_poly.entity_id
_entity_poly.type
_entity_poly.pdbx_seq_one_letter_code
_entity_poly.pdbx_strand_id
1 'polypeptide(L)'
;ERQVETVEEAGFEIIQALDQQAEHGNPETPWYMALQGRDFSFTSWARTPIGRGFTATVTKFLELVRIAPAGTSETATFLNVAADALVEGGELEIFTPSFLVHARKPVGGGDAS
;
A
#
# COMPACT_ATOMS: atom_id res chain seq x y z
N GLU A 1 -16.59 9.37 -2.24
CA GLU A 1 -18.06 9.56 -2.08
C GLU A 1 -18.81 8.24 -1.99
N ARG A 2 -18.81 7.38 -3.02
CA ARG A 2 -19.53 6.07 -2.99
C ARG A 2 -19.18 5.14 -1.82
N GLN A 3 -17.92 5.17 -1.35
CA GLN A 3 -17.49 4.40 -0.16
C GLN A 3 -18.17 4.88 1.12
N VAL A 4 -18.41 6.19 1.27
CA VAL A 4 -19.07 6.78 2.45
C VAL A 4 -20.55 6.42 2.43
N GLU A 5 -21.18 6.60 1.27
CA GLU A 5 -22.59 6.21 1.02
C GLU A 5 -22.83 4.73 1.35
N THR A 6 -21.93 3.82 0.93
CA THR A 6 -22.05 2.39 1.25
C THR A 6 -22.03 2.10 2.75
N VAL A 7 -21.24 2.86 3.51
CA VAL A 7 -21.13 2.70 4.97
C VAL A 7 -22.38 3.27 5.67
N GLU A 8 -22.94 4.37 5.15
CA GLU A 8 -24.23 4.91 5.61
C GLU A 8 -25.40 3.96 5.33
N GLU A 9 -25.48 3.41 4.11
CA GLU A 9 -26.48 2.42 3.71
C GLU A 9 -26.42 1.15 4.56
N ALA A 10 -25.22 0.77 5.01
CA ALA A 10 -25.02 -0.33 5.94
C ALA A 10 -25.52 -0.02 7.39
N GLY A 11 -26.05 1.18 7.63
CA GLY A 11 -26.65 1.59 8.89
C GLY A 11 -25.65 2.12 9.92
N PHE A 12 -24.45 2.52 9.49
CA PHE A 12 -23.46 3.15 10.36
C PHE A 12 -23.57 4.68 10.29
N GLU A 13 -23.34 5.33 11.42
CA GLU A 13 -23.20 6.78 11.52
C GLU A 13 -21.75 7.16 11.22
N ILE A 14 -21.53 7.95 10.15
CA ILE A 14 -20.19 8.41 9.79
C ILE A 14 -19.75 9.51 10.76
N ILE A 15 -18.61 9.27 11.43
CA ILE A 15 -17.96 10.28 12.29
C ILE A 15 -17.03 11.13 11.44
N GLN A 16 -16.26 10.49 10.56
CA GLN A 16 -15.24 11.15 9.74
C GLN A 16 -14.97 10.33 8.48
N ALA A 17 -14.83 10.99 7.33
CA ALA A 17 -14.37 10.41 6.09
C ALA A 17 -13.39 11.36 5.42
N LEU A 18 -12.12 10.97 5.32
CA LEU A 18 -11.07 11.85 4.80
C LEU A 18 -9.90 11.07 4.18
N ASP A 19 -9.10 11.77 3.39
CA ASP A 19 -7.80 11.25 2.97
C ASP A 19 -6.76 11.50 4.07
N GLN A 20 -6.37 10.42 4.74
CA GLN A 20 -5.52 10.51 5.92
C GLN A 20 -4.12 11.03 5.61
N GLN A 21 -3.55 10.70 4.44
CA GLN A 21 -2.19 11.11 4.12
C GLN A 21 -2.17 12.51 3.52
N ALA A 22 -3.20 12.91 2.78
CA ALA A 22 -3.32 14.29 2.32
C ALA A 22 -3.54 15.27 3.48
N GLU A 23 -4.34 14.90 4.48
CA GLU A 23 -4.71 15.82 5.57
C GLU A 23 -3.77 15.75 6.78
N HIS A 24 -3.24 14.57 7.11
CA HIS A 24 -2.46 14.32 8.32
C HIS A 24 -1.09 13.68 8.04
N GLY A 25 -0.65 13.68 6.78
CA GLY A 25 0.68 13.21 6.42
C GLY A 25 1.77 14.03 7.09
N ASN A 26 2.82 13.37 7.58
CA ASN A 26 4.02 14.06 8.06
C ASN A 26 4.98 14.25 6.88
N PRO A 27 5.33 15.50 6.50
CA PRO A 27 6.28 15.78 5.42
C PRO A 27 7.67 15.16 5.65
N GLU A 28 8.10 14.97 6.91
CA GLU A 28 9.38 14.35 7.24
C GLU A 28 9.37 12.83 7.05
N THR A 29 8.19 12.21 7.07
CA THR A 29 8.01 10.76 6.90
C THR A 29 6.85 10.49 5.94
N PRO A 30 7.01 10.80 4.64
CA PRO A 30 5.96 10.59 3.66
C PRO A 30 5.63 9.10 3.53
N TRP A 31 4.38 8.77 3.24
CA TRP A 31 3.91 7.37 3.18
C TRP A 31 4.70 6.50 2.18
N TYR A 32 5.17 7.10 1.08
CA TYR A 32 5.94 6.42 0.03
C TYR A 32 7.44 6.25 0.38
N MET A 33 7.92 6.80 1.51
CA MET A 33 9.31 6.65 1.98
C MET A 33 9.73 5.18 2.09
N ALA A 34 8.85 4.33 2.61
CA ALA A 34 9.11 2.90 2.71
C ALA A 34 9.22 2.21 1.33
N LEU A 35 8.61 2.74 0.28
CA LEU A 35 8.67 2.14 -1.06
C LEU A 35 9.94 2.57 -1.81
N GLN A 36 10.43 3.79 -1.56
CA GLN A 36 11.64 4.32 -2.18
C GLN A 36 12.91 3.53 -1.84
N GLY A 37 12.97 2.91 -0.66
CA GLY A 37 14.16 2.17 -0.22
C GLY A 37 15.40 3.03 0.00
N ARG A 38 15.23 4.34 0.25
CA ARG A 38 16.33 5.29 0.48
C ARG A 38 16.91 5.26 1.90
N ASP A 39 16.30 4.50 2.82
CA ASP A 39 16.86 4.32 4.16
C ASP A 39 18.08 3.38 4.10
N PHE A 40 19.19 3.74 4.74
CA PHE A 40 20.41 2.91 4.78
C PHE A 40 20.31 1.68 5.72
N SER A 41 19.12 1.10 5.85
CA SER A 41 18.89 -0.14 6.59
C SER A 41 19.16 -1.37 5.73
N PHE A 42 19.66 -2.45 6.33
CA PHE A 42 19.75 -3.77 5.69
C PHE A 42 18.42 -4.24 5.08
N THR A 43 17.29 -3.85 5.67
CA THR A 43 15.95 -4.17 5.15
C THR A 43 15.57 -3.36 3.91
N SER A 44 16.17 -2.19 3.70
CA SER A 44 15.95 -1.34 2.53
C SER A 44 16.84 -1.68 1.35
N TRP A 45 17.96 -2.39 1.59
CA TRP A 45 18.90 -2.76 0.53
C TRP A 45 18.23 -3.47 -0.64
N ALA A 46 17.30 -4.40 -0.38
CA ALA A 46 16.56 -5.12 -1.42
C ALA A 46 15.72 -4.21 -2.34
N ARG A 47 15.33 -3.02 -1.86
CA ARG A 47 14.53 -2.03 -2.61
C ARG A 47 15.40 -1.09 -3.46
N THR A 48 16.72 -1.04 -3.20
CA THR A 48 17.66 -0.27 -4.03
C THR A 48 17.79 -0.88 -5.43
N PRO A 49 18.16 -0.10 -6.47
CA PRO A 49 18.33 -0.66 -7.83
C PRO A 49 19.31 -1.85 -7.89
N ILE A 50 20.38 -1.80 -7.11
CA ILE A 50 21.37 -2.89 -7.02
C ILE A 50 20.77 -4.11 -6.32
N GLY A 51 20.10 -3.91 -5.18
CA GLY A 51 19.44 -5.00 -4.46
C GLY A 51 18.32 -5.65 -5.27
N ARG A 52 17.54 -4.86 -6.04
CA ARG A 52 16.54 -5.37 -6.98
C ARG A 52 17.17 -6.24 -8.07
N GLY A 53 18.30 -5.82 -8.65
CA GLY A 53 19.03 -6.63 -9.63
C GLY A 53 19.53 -7.97 -9.04
N PHE A 54 20.09 -7.94 -7.84
CA PHE A 54 20.54 -9.14 -7.14
C PHE A 54 19.38 -10.08 -6.81
N THR A 55 18.33 -9.58 -6.16
CA THR A 55 17.14 -10.36 -5.78
C THR A 55 16.38 -10.90 -6.99
N ALA A 56 16.33 -10.16 -8.11
CA ALA A 56 15.76 -10.66 -9.35
C ALA A 56 16.57 -11.84 -9.91
N THR A 57 17.90 -11.76 -9.86
CA THR A 57 18.78 -12.86 -10.31
C THR A 57 18.63 -14.10 -9.44
N VAL A 58 18.60 -13.92 -8.12
CA VAL A 58 18.38 -15.01 -7.16
C VAL A 58 17.00 -15.64 -7.36
N THR A 59 15.94 -14.84 -7.51
CA THR A 59 14.57 -15.33 -7.73
C THR A 59 14.47 -16.13 -9.04
N LYS A 60 15.07 -15.65 -10.13
CA LYS A 60 15.15 -16.39 -11.40
C LYS A 60 15.88 -17.72 -11.25
N PHE A 61 16.97 -17.74 -10.51
CA PHE A 61 17.70 -18.96 -10.22
C PHE A 61 16.86 -19.95 -9.40
N LEU A 62 16.18 -19.47 -8.35
CA LEU A 62 15.29 -20.29 -7.52
C LEU A 62 14.11 -20.87 -8.31
N GLU A 63 13.56 -20.10 -9.25
CA GLU A 63 12.52 -20.57 -10.17
C GLU A 63 13.05 -21.64 -11.13
N LEU A 64 14.26 -21.44 -11.68
CA LEU A 64 14.93 -22.40 -12.57
C LEU A 64 15.18 -23.75 -11.88
N VAL A 65 15.63 -23.74 -10.62
CA VAL A 65 15.85 -24.96 -9.82
C VAL A 65 14.56 -25.49 -9.18
N ARG A 66 13.40 -24.91 -9.50
CA ARG A 66 12.05 -25.28 -9.02
C ARG A 66 11.85 -25.20 -7.51
N ILE A 67 12.63 -24.34 -6.84
CA ILE A 67 12.38 -23.98 -5.43
C ILE A 67 11.30 -22.90 -5.36
N ALA A 68 11.34 -21.92 -6.26
CA ALA A 68 10.29 -20.91 -6.40
C ALA A 68 9.24 -21.36 -7.45
N PRO A 69 7.94 -21.07 -7.23
CA PRO A 69 6.90 -21.32 -8.23
C PRO A 69 7.16 -20.60 -9.56
N ALA A 70 6.69 -21.18 -10.66
CA ALA A 70 6.72 -20.53 -11.96
C ALA A 70 5.96 -19.19 -11.92
N GLY A 71 6.54 -18.15 -12.51
CA GLY A 71 5.99 -16.78 -12.52
C GLY A 71 6.37 -15.93 -11.30
N THR A 72 7.17 -16.46 -10.36
CA THR A 72 7.65 -15.68 -9.21
C THR A 72 8.51 -14.50 -9.65
N SER A 73 9.43 -14.71 -10.59
CA SER A 73 10.27 -13.61 -11.10
C SER A 73 9.45 -12.54 -11.83
N GLU A 74 8.40 -12.94 -12.53
CA GLU A 74 7.53 -12.02 -13.26
C GLU A 74 6.71 -11.16 -12.29
N THR A 75 6.10 -11.79 -11.29
CA THR A 75 5.36 -11.11 -10.23
C THR A 75 6.25 -10.12 -9.47
N ALA A 76 7.49 -10.52 -9.15
CA ALA A 76 8.45 -9.63 -8.50
C ALA A 76 8.80 -8.41 -9.37
N THR A 77 8.94 -8.60 -10.68
CA THR A 77 9.19 -7.50 -11.62
C THR A 77 8.00 -6.54 -11.68
N PHE A 78 6.78 -7.08 -11.80
CA PHE A 78 5.56 -6.30 -11.79
C PHE A 78 5.41 -5.46 -10.52
N LEU A 79 5.65 -6.05 -9.34
CA LEU A 79 5.57 -5.35 -8.06
C LEU A 79 6.60 -4.23 -7.94
N ASN A 80 7.82 -4.41 -8.47
CA ASN A 80 8.82 -3.34 -8.48
C ASN A 80 8.40 -2.16 -9.35
N VAL A 81 7.83 -2.42 -10.54
CA VAL A 81 7.30 -1.36 -11.41
C VAL A 81 6.14 -0.63 -10.74
N ALA A 82 5.23 -1.37 -10.10
CA ALA A 82 4.12 -0.78 -9.36
C ALA A 82 4.62 0.08 -8.18
N ALA A 83 5.65 -0.39 -7.45
CA ALA A 83 6.24 0.38 -6.36
C ALA A 83 6.83 1.71 -6.84
N ASP A 84 7.51 1.72 -8.00
CA ASP A 84 8.06 2.94 -8.59
C ASP A 84 6.96 3.91 -9.01
N ALA A 85 5.89 3.41 -9.64
CA ALA A 85 4.74 4.22 -10.03
C ALA A 85 3.99 4.80 -8.82
N LEU A 86 3.89 4.05 -7.71
CA LEU A 86 3.28 4.53 -6.46
C LEU A 86 4.13 5.62 -5.81
N VAL A 87 5.46 5.48 -5.83
CA VAL A 87 6.37 6.53 -5.34
C VAL A 87 6.21 7.79 -6.16
N GLU A 88 6.23 7.69 -7.50
CA GLU A 88 6.05 8.84 -8.40
C GLU A 88 4.68 9.50 -8.19
N GLY A 89 3.61 8.71 -8.06
CA GLY A 89 2.27 9.23 -7.78
C GLY A 89 2.16 9.95 -6.43
N GLY A 90 2.91 9.50 -5.42
CA GLY A 90 3.02 10.15 -4.12
C GLY A 90 3.87 11.42 -4.15
N GLU A 91 5.00 11.43 -4.88
CA GLU A 91 5.85 12.61 -5.07
C GLU A 91 5.15 13.72 -5.87
N LEU A 92 4.28 13.35 -6.81
CA LEU A 92 3.44 14.28 -7.58
C LEU A 92 2.17 14.72 -6.85
N GLU A 93 1.89 14.21 -5.65
CA GLU A 93 0.68 14.46 -4.86
C GLU A 93 -0.63 14.13 -5.59
N ILE A 94 -0.59 13.26 -6.60
CA ILE A 94 -1.76 12.83 -7.38
C ILE A 94 -2.38 11.55 -6.84
N PHE A 95 -1.70 10.86 -5.91
CA PHE A 95 -2.14 9.59 -5.36
C PHE A 95 -1.75 9.42 -3.89
N THR A 96 -2.69 8.87 -3.12
CA THR A 96 -2.54 8.45 -1.73
C THR A 96 -3.30 7.13 -1.52
N PRO A 97 -2.73 6.14 -0.81
CA PRO A 97 -3.37 4.83 -0.65
C PRO A 97 -4.33 4.75 0.56
N SER A 98 -4.71 5.89 1.17
CA SER A 98 -5.19 5.93 2.56
C SER A 98 -6.44 6.78 2.75
N PHE A 99 -7.55 6.36 2.15
CA PHE A 99 -8.85 6.93 2.48
C PHE A 99 -9.39 6.30 3.76
N LEU A 100 -9.60 7.11 4.80
CA LEU A 100 -10.08 6.71 6.12
C LEU A 100 -11.58 6.97 6.22
N VAL A 101 -12.34 5.95 6.60
CA VAL A 101 -13.74 6.08 7.02
C VAL A 101 -13.86 5.59 8.47
N HIS A 102 -14.18 6.50 9.37
CA HIS A 102 -14.45 6.22 10.77
C HIS A 102 -15.95 6.36 11.02
N ALA A 103 -16.59 5.26 11.42
CA ALA A 103 -18.03 5.20 11.61
C ALA A 103 -18.39 4.43 12.88
N ARG A 104 -19.58 4.71 13.40
CA ARG A 104 -20.12 4.12 14.62
C ARG A 104 -21.40 3.36 14.33
N LYS A 105 -21.55 2.19 14.94
CA LYS A 105 -22.83 1.47 14.96
C LYS A 105 -23.80 2.15 15.95
N PRO A 106 -25.01 2.52 15.56
CA PRO A 106 -25.98 3.13 16.47
C PRO A 106 -26.45 2.14 17.54
N VAL A 107 -26.58 2.60 18.79
CA VAL A 107 -26.79 1.76 19.99
C VAL A 107 -28.25 1.25 20.16
N GLY A 108 -29.10 1.36 19.15
CA GLY A 108 -30.54 1.06 19.25
C GLY A 108 -31.10 -0.02 18.32
N GLY A 109 -30.25 -0.72 17.56
CA GLY A 109 -30.69 -1.59 16.44
C GLY A 109 -30.40 -3.09 16.58
N GLY A 110 -30.06 -3.57 17.79
CA GLY A 110 -29.68 -4.97 17.98
C GLY A 110 -30.19 -5.54 19.28
N ASP A 111 -31.51 -5.61 19.43
CA ASP A 111 -32.29 -6.54 20.29
C ASP A 111 -33.80 -6.42 19.95
N ALA A 112 -34.15 -6.40 18.67
CA ALA A 112 -35.54 -6.43 18.20
C ALA A 112 -35.67 -7.28 16.93
N SER A 113 -35.41 -8.58 17.06
CA SER A 113 -35.94 -9.66 16.22
C SER A 113 -35.85 -10.96 17.00
#